data_AF-A0A094PZB6-F1
#
_entry.id   AF-A0A094PZB6-F1
#
_cell.length_a   1.000
_cell.length_b   1.000
_cell.length_c   1.000
_cell.angle_alpha   90.00
_cell.angle_beta   90.00
_cell.angle_gamma   90.00
#
_symmetry.space_group_name_H-M   'P 1'
#
loop_
_entity.id
_entity.type
_entity.pdbx_description
1 polymer ?
#
loop_
_entity_poly.entity_id
_entity_poly.type
_entity_poly.pdbx_seq_one_letter_code
_entity_poly.pdbx_strand_id
1 'polypeptide(L)'
;TQTTGYPCLVNDRYVIATTPIPRWDIPKLDQSRFLTLFGAGREKRIYAVPPFTRVEPLTFEDVPFEVEMTEGATCSQCGSSSSFLVEIPGTQARWVCSDTDWCERNLEGNS
;
A
#
# COMPACT_ATOMS: atom_id res chain seq x y z
N THR A 1 12.80 6.81 -12.28
CA THR A 1 13.28 5.94 -11.18
C THR A 1 12.14 5.82 -10.19
N GLN A 2 11.39 4.73 -10.20
CA GLN A 2 10.37 4.50 -9.16
C GLN A 2 11.10 4.15 -7.87
N THR A 3 11.23 5.11 -6.96
CA THR A 3 11.71 4.87 -5.62
C THR A 3 10.61 4.18 -4.81
N THR A 4 10.95 3.06 -4.17
CA THR A 4 10.08 2.30 -3.27
C THR A 4 9.86 3.10 -1.98
N GLY A 5 8.89 4.00 -2.00
CA GLY A 5 8.47 4.81 -0.84
C GLY A 5 7.96 6.18 -1.28
N TYR A 6 6.71 6.47 -0.97
CA TYR A 6 6.12 7.79 -1.22
C TYR A 6 6.31 8.67 0.03
N PRO A 7 6.73 9.93 -0.11
CA PRO A 7 6.93 10.81 1.03
C PRO A 7 5.58 11.19 1.66
N CYS A 8 5.48 11.04 2.98
CA CYS A 8 4.30 11.42 3.74
C CYS A 8 4.66 12.39 4.87
N LEU A 9 3.82 13.41 5.06
CA LEU A 9 3.86 14.29 6.23
C LEU A 9 3.17 13.60 7.40
N VAL A 10 3.90 13.46 8.51
CA VAL A 10 3.44 12.81 9.73
C VAL A 10 3.35 13.85 10.84
N ASN A 11 2.20 13.85 11.51
CA ASN A 11 1.89 14.72 12.64
C ASN A 11 2.21 16.20 12.35
N ASP A 12 1.88 16.65 11.13
CA ASP A 12 2.08 18.01 10.64
C ASP A 12 3.52 18.55 10.78
N ARG A 13 4.52 17.67 10.90
CA ARG A 13 5.89 18.08 11.24
C ARG A 13 6.99 17.32 10.51
N TYR A 14 6.91 16.01 10.44
CA TYR A 14 8.00 15.19 9.92
C TYR A 14 7.64 14.60 8.57
N VAL A 15 8.53 14.73 7.58
CA VAL A 15 8.41 13.99 6.33
C VAL A 15 9.15 12.66 6.48
N ILE A 16 8.45 11.56 6.24
CA ILE A 16 9.03 10.21 6.24
C ILE A 16 8.85 9.54 4.88
N ALA A 17 9.76 8.65 4.52
CA ALA A 17 9.55 7.73 3.40
C ALA A 17 8.84 6.47 3.92
N THR A 18 7.68 6.13 3.38
CA THR A 18 6.93 4.93 3.76
C THR A 18 7.47 3.68 3.05
N THR A 19 8.78 3.47 3.09
CA THR A 19 9.41 2.30 2.46
C THR A 19 9.34 1.09 3.41
N PRO A 20 9.03 -0.13 2.93
CA PRO A 20 8.83 -0.56 1.54
C PRO A 20 7.34 -0.69 1.13
N ILE A 21 6.39 -0.06 1.81
CA ILE A 21 4.96 -0.28 1.51
C ILE A 21 4.54 0.32 0.16
N PRO A 22 3.64 -0.33 -0.59
CA PRO A 22 3.10 0.22 -1.83
C PRO A 22 2.24 1.46 -1.55
N ARG A 23 2.04 2.31 -2.56
CA ARG A 23 1.14 3.49 -2.48
C ARG A 23 -0.27 3.11 -2.03
N TRP A 24 -0.73 1.92 -2.44
CA TRP A 24 -2.02 1.36 -2.04
C TRP A 24 -2.24 1.34 -0.52
N ASP A 25 -1.18 1.11 0.25
CA ASP A 25 -1.27 0.97 1.70
C ASP A 25 -1.10 2.29 2.46
N ILE A 26 -0.67 3.36 1.79
CA ILE A 26 -0.42 4.65 2.45
C ILE A 26 -1.69 5.25 3.08
N PRO A 27 -2.87 5.26 2.40
CA PRO A 27 -4.09 5.76 3.02
C PRO A 27 -4.47 5.01 4.31
N LYS A 28 -4.01 3.76 4.48
CA LYS A 28 -4.28 2.96 5.68
C LYS A 28 -3.45 3.41 6.90
N LEU A 29 -2.43 4.24 6.70
CA LEU A 29 -1.60 4.78 7.78
C LEU A 29 -2.26 5.95 8.50
N ASP A 30 -3.06 6.76 7.80
CA ASP A 30 -3.71 7.91 8.39
C ASP A 30 -4.70 7.49 9.48
N GLN A 31 -4.56 8.09 10.66
CA GLN A 31 -5.42 7.81 11.82
C GLN A 31 -5.51 6.31 12.19
N SER A 32 -4.49 5.53 11.83
CA SER A 32 -4.48 4.10 12.10
C SER A 32 -4.56 3.77 13.60
N ARG A 33 -5.26 2.69 13.96
CA ARG A 33 -5.35 2.21 15.35
C ARG A 33 -4.08 1.50 15.84
N PHE A 34 -3.18 1.15 14.94
CA PHE A 34 -1.98 0.37 15.25
C PHE A 34 -0.71 1.24 15.24
N LEU A 35 0.28 0.83 16.04
CA LEU A 35 1.62 1.40 16.00
C LEU A 35 2.34 0.89 14.74
N THR A 36 2.78 1.80 13.87
CA THR A 36 3.58 1.46 12.70
C THR A 36 5.05 1.73 12.95
N LEU A 37 5.90 0.72 12.76
CA LEU A 37 7.35 0.82 12.90
C LEU A 37 8.02 0.60 11.55
N PHE A 38 8.95 1.49 11.21
CA PHE A 38 9.75 1.38 10.00
C PHE A 38 11.23 1.31 10.37
N GLY A 39 11.92 0.31 9.81
CA GLY A 39 13.34 0.10 10.00
C GLY A 39 14.11 0.28 8.70
N ALA A 40 15.11 1.17 8.70
CA ALA A 40 16.06 1.34 7.61
C ALA A 40 17.43 0.83 8.07
N GLY A 41 17.66 -0.47 7.92
CA GLY A 41 18.81 -1.17 8.49
C GLY A 41 20.16 -0.69 7.95
N ARG A 42 20.27 -0.49 6.63
CA ARG A 42 21.51 0.01 5.99
C ARG A 42 21.83 1.44 6.43
N GLU A 43 20.79 2.24 6.66
CA GLU A 43 20.87 3.64 7.06
C GLU A 43 20.94 3.81 8.59
N LYS A 44 20.83 2.72 9.36
CA LYS A 44 20.81 2.68 10.85
C LYS A 44 19.79 3.64 11.46
N ARG A 45 18.56 3.63 10.93
CA ARG A 45 17.45 4.49 11.41
C ARG A 45 16.20 3.67 11.69
N ILE A 46 15.47 4.10 12.71
CA ILE A 46 14.14 3.58 13.06
C ILE A 46 13.21 4.78 13.22
N TYR A 47 12.00 4.67 12.67
CA TYR A 47 10.95 5.68 12.77
C TYR A 47 9.63 5.00 13.10
N ALA A 48 8.75 5.72 13.79
CA ALA A 48 7.48 5.21 14.26
C ALA A 48 6.36 6.21 13.98
N VAL A 49 5.19 5.69 13.63
CA VAL A 49 3.93 6.44 13.57
C VAL A 49 3.03 5.88 14.67
N PRO A 50 2.80 6.63 15.76
CA PRO A 50 1.89 6.21 16.82
C PRO A 50 0.45 6.03 16.32
N PRO A 51 -0.39 5.26 17.04
CA PRO A 51 -1.82 5.20 16.76
C PRO A 51 -2.47 6.59 16.70
N PHE A 52 -3.48 6.74 15.84
CA PHE A 52 -4.28 7.95 15.65
C PHE A 52 -3.46 9.19 15.25
N THR A 53 -2.32 8.97 14.60
CA THR A 53 -1.48 10.05 14.08
C THR A 53 -1.92 10.42 12.66
N ARG A 54 -1.94 11.72 12.37
CA ARG A 54 -2.20 12.22 11.01
C ARG A 54 -1.04 11.87 10.08
N VAL A 55 -1.34 11.26 8.94
CA VAL A 55 -0.37 10.88 7.91
C VAL A 55 -0.92 11.25 6.54
N GLU A 56 -0.25 12.15 5.84
CA GLU A 56 -0.72 12.65 4.54
C GLU A 56 0.34 12.46 3.45
N PRO A 57 0.01 11.86 2.30
CA PRO A 57 0.91 11.83 1.16
C PRO A 57 1.22 13.25 0.69
N LEU A 58 2.49 13.56 0.40
CA LEU A 58 2.85 14.85 -0.19
C LEU A 58 2.48 14.89 -1.68
N THR A 59 1.53 15.74 -2.04
CA THR A 59 1.06 15.94 -3.41
C THR A 59 1.25 17.38 -3.87
N PHE A 60 1.11 17.61 -5.17
CA PHE A 60 0.97 18.95 -5.73
C PHE A 60 -0.48 19.18 -6.17
N GLU A 61 -0.89 20.44 -6.33
CA GLU A 61 -2.26 20.77 -6.77
C GLU A 61 -2.58 20.20 -8.16
N ASP A 62 -1.58 20.13 -9.04
CA ASP A 62 -1.64 19.60 -10.40
C ASP A 62 -1.31 18.11 -10.50
N VAL A 63 -0.83 17.49 -9.41
CA VAL A 63 -0.45 16.07 -9.34
C VAL A 63 -1.00 15.45 -8.06
N PRO A 64 -2.26 14.98 -8.06
CA PRO A 64 -2.88 14.37 -6.90
C PRO A 64 -2.23 13.02 -6.55
N PHE A 65 -2.52 12.54 -5.34
CA PHE A 65 -2.11 11.20 -4.93
C PHE A 65 -2.94 10.15 -5.68
N GLU A 66 -2.26 9.22 -6.35
CA GLU A 66 -2.87 8.11 -7.06
C GLU A 66 -2.31 6.78 -6.55
N VAL A 67 -3.22 5.84 -6.28
CA VAL A 67 -2.88 4.44 -6.03
C VAL A 67 -2.80 3.72 -7.37
N GLU A 68 -1.76 2.88 -7.53
CA GLU A 68 -1.61 2.08 -8.74
C GLU A 68 -2.74 1.05 -8.80
N MET A 69 -3.60 1.17 -9.82
CA MET A 69 -4.65 0.19 -10.13
C MET A 69 -4.58 -0.16 -11.61
N THR A 70 -4.83 -1.42 -11.95
CA THR A 70 -5.04 -1.83 -13.34
C THR A 70 -6.53 -1.89 -13.60
N GLU A 71 -7.02 -1.02 -14.49
CA GLU A 71 -8.44 -0.96 -14.84
C GLU A 71 -8.92 -2.28 -15.42
N GLY A 72 -10.05 -2.78 -14.92
CA GLY A 72 -10.63 -4.07 -15.33
C GLY A 72 -9.90 -5.31 -14.81
N ALA A 73 -8.81 -5.17 -14.06
CA ALA A 73 -8.13 -6.31 -13.46
C ALA A 73 -8.94 -6.88 -12.29
N THR A 74 -9.15 -8.19 -12.32
CA THR A 74 -9.75 -8.97 -11.24
C THR A 74 -8.83 -10.11 -10.86
N CYS A 75 -8.79 -10.48 -9.59
CA CYS A 75 -8.08 -11.67 -9.15
C CYS A 75 -8.61 -12.90 -9.87
N SER A 76 -7.72 -13.63 -10.54
CA SER A 76 -8.04 -14.88 -11.25
C SER A 76 -8.44 -16.05 -10.35
N GLN A 77 -8.27 -15.92 -9.02
CA GLN A 77 -8.70 -16.91 -8.04
C GLN A 77 -10.03 -16.51 -7.41
N CYS A 78 -10.06 -15.43 -6.62
CA CYS A 78 -11.24 -15.04 -5.85
C CYS A 78 -12.19 -14.05 -6.57
N GLY A 79 -11.80 -13.51 -7.74
CA GLY A 79 -12.59 -12.54 -8.50
C GLY A 79 -12.51 -11.09 -7.99
N SER A 80 -11.77 -10.80 -6.92
CA SER A 80 -11.66 -9.47 -6.35
C SER A 80 -11.10 -8.41 -7.29
N SER A 81 -11.74 -7.24 -7.33
CA SER A 81 -11.23 -6.00 -7.92
C SER A 81 -10.86 -4.93 -6.89
N SER A 82 -10.97 -5.23 -5.59
CA SER A 82 -10.80 -4.26 -4.49
C SER A 82 -9.56 -4.50 -3.63
N SER A 83 -8.71 -5.45 -4.01
CA SER A 83 -7.45 -5.76 -3.35
C SER A 83 -6.27 -5.24 -4.16
N PHE A 84 -5.10 -5.08 -3.52
CA PHE A 84 -3.86 -4.86 -4.25
C PHE A 84 -3.52 -6.12 -5.08
N LEU A 85 -3.53 -5.98 -6.41
CA LEU A 85 -3.29 -7.07 -7.35
C LEU A 85 -1.83 -7.04 -7.84
N VAL A 86 -1.21 -8.21 -7.93
CA VAL A 86 0.09 -8.40 -8.55
C VAL A 86 -0.08 -9.20 -9.85
N GLU A 87 0.65 -8.80 -10.87
CA GLU A 87 0.73 -9.54 -12.12
C GLU A 87 1.62 -10.77 -11.94
N ILE A 88 1.15 -11.92 -12.40
CA ILE A 88 2.02 -13.10 -12.54
C ILE A 88 2.51 -13.18 -13.98
N PRO A 89 3.84 -13.13 -14.21
CA PRO A 89 4.41 -13.25 -15.55
C PRO A 89 3.97 -14.55 -16.23
N GLY A 90 3.60 -14.46 -17.51
CA GLY A 90 3.15 -15.59 -18.31
C GLY A 90 2.88 -15.20 -19.77
N THR A 91 2.36 -16.16 -20.56
CA THR A 91 1.94 -15.89 -21.96
C THR A 91 0.71 -14.99 -22.04
N GLN A 92 -0.08 -14.93 -20.97
CA GLN A 92 -1.17 -13.99 -20.77
C GLN A 92 -1.00 -13.34 -19.40
N ALA A 93 -1.25 -12.03 -19.32
CA ALA A 93 -1.24 -11.30 -18.06
C ALA A 93 -2.37 -11.82 -17.17
N ARG A 94 -2.01 -12.35 -15.99
CA ARG A 94 -2.96 -12.80 -14.97
C ARG A 94 -2.71 -12.06 -13.68
N TRP A 95 -3.78 -11.64 -13.03
CA TRP A 95 -3.74 -10.87 -11.79
C TRP A 95 -4.15 -11.75 -10.62
N VAL A 96 -3.46 -11.63 -9.49
CA VAL A 96 -3.82 -12.28 -8.23
C VAL A 96 -3.71 -11.30 -7.07
N CYS A 97 -4.46 -11.54 -6.00
CA CYS A 97 -4.31 -10.78 -4.77
C CYS A 97 -2.88 -10.92 -4.24
N SER A 98 -2.26 -9.80 -3.87
CA SER A 98 -0.97 -9.83 -3.18
C SER A 98 -1.08 -10.41 -1.77
N ASP A 99 -2.24 -10.25 -1.13
CA ASP A 99 -2.56 -10.83 0.19
C ASP A 99 -3.32 -12.15 -0.02
N THR A 100 -2.64 -13.26 0.27
CA THR A 100 -3.19 -14.61 0.08
C THR A 100 -4.25 -14.97 1.12
N ASP A 101 -4.12 -14.48 2.36
CA ASP A 101 -5.11 -14.71 3.42
C ASP A 101 -6.41 -13.97 3.10
N TRP A 102 -6.30 -12.73 2.61
CA TRP A 102 -7.45 -11.99 2.11
C TRP A 102 -8.11 -12.69 0.92
N CYS A 103 -7.30 -13.27 0.01
CA CYS A 103 -7.79 -14.02 -1.15
C CYS A 103 -8.60 -15.27 -0.74
N GLU A 104 -8.07 -16.04 0.20
CA GLU A 104 -8.70 -17.27 0.72
C GLU A 104 -10.04 -16.97 1.41
N ARG A 105 -10.09 -15.96 2.27
CA ARG A 105 -11.35 -15.54 2.91
C ARG A 105 -12.43 -15.09 1.93
N ASN A 106 -12.04 -14.47 0.81
CA ASN A 106 -13.00 -14.09 -0.23
C ASN A 106 -13.48 -15.30 -1.06
N LEU A 107 -12.64 -16.32 -1.25
CA LEU A 107 -13.06 -17.57 -1.88
C LEU A 107 -14.13 -18.28 -1.04
N GLU A 108 -13.89 -18.39 0.27
CA GLU A 108 -14.84 -19.02 1.20
C GLU A 108 -16.18 -18.27 1.27
N GLY A 109 -16.15 -16.94 1.25
CA GLY A 109 -17.36 -16.10 1.27
C GLY A 109 -18.17 -16.10 -0.03
N ASN A 110 -17.57 -16.51 -1.16
CA ASN A 110 -18.22 -16.65 -2.47
C ASN A 110 -18.66 -18.10 -2.78
N SER A 111 -18.44 -19.04 -1.84
CA SER A 111 -18.82 -20.46 -1.96
C SER A 111 -20.23 -20.71 -1.41
#